data_AF-A0A1R3GX98-F1
#
_entry.id   AF-A0A1R3GX98-F1
#
_cell.length_a   1.000
_cell.length_b   1.000
_cell.length_c   1.000
_cell.angle_alpha   90.00
_cell.angle_beta   90.00
_cell.angle_gamma   90.00
#
_symmetry.space_group_name_H-M   'P 1'
#
loop_
_entity.id
_entity.type
_entity.pdbx_description
1 polymer ?
#
loop_
_entity_poly.entity_id
_entity_poly.type
_entity_poly.pdbx_seq_one_letter_code
_entity_poly.pdbx_strand_id
1 'polypeptide(L)'
;MGWVGVILGADTRATAGPIVCDKNCEKIHYMVPNIYCRGAGTAADTEAVTDMLNPQLQLHRCQGHVQVALVLGGVDVTEPHLHTIYPHGSTNTLPFTTMGSGSLAAMAVFESKYYEGLTVSSFAI
;
A
#
# COMPACT_ATOMS: atom_id res chain seq x y z
N MET A 1 5.57 8.46 -26.26
CA MET A 1 5.98 7.43 -25.27
C MET A 1 5.40 7.83 -23.94
N GLY A 2 4.40 7.09 -23.46
CA GLY A 2 3.83 7.33 -22.14
C GLY A 2 4.77 6.79 -21.06
N TRP A 3 4.86 7.47 -19.93
CA TRP A 3 5.53 6.95 -18.74
C TRP A 3 4.66 5.85 -18.14
N VAL A 4 5.23 4.67 -17.94
CA VAL A 4 4.57 3.56 -17.24
C VAL A 4 5.01 3.61 -15.78
N GLY A 5 4.07 3.50 -14.85
CA GLY A 5 4.37 3.64 -13.44
C GLY A 5 3.26 3.08 -12.54
N VAL A 6 3.46 3.23 -11.23
CA VAL A 6 2.51 2.82 -10.20
C VAL A 6 1.92 4.06 -9.53
N ILE A 7 0.61 4.05 -9.27
CA ILE A 7 -0.07 5.08 -8.49
C ILE A 7 -0.45 4.49 -7.14
N LEU A 8 0.03 5.09 -6.06
CA LEU A 8 -0.38 4.75 -4.69
C LEU A 8 -1.32 5.83 -4.17
N GLY A 9 -2.48 5.41 -3.68
CA GLY A 9 -3.47 6.27 -3.03
C GLY A 9 -3.68 5.89 -1.58
N ALA A 10 -3.79 6.87 -0.70
CA ALA A 10 -4.17 6.68 0.69
C ALA A 10 -5.04 7.82 1.18
N ASP A 11 -5.98 7.52 2.08
CA ASP A 11 -6.70 8.53 2.82
C ASP A 11 -5.83 9.09 3.95
N THR A 12 -6.11 10.32 4.39
CA THR A 12 -5.31 11.00 5.42
C THR A 12 -5.88 10.89 6.83
N ARG A 13 -6.98 10.14 7.01
CA ARG A 13 -7.68 10.06 8.30
C ARG A 13 -7.11 8.93 9.17
N ALA A 14 -6.73 9.23 10.41
CA ALA A 14 -6.39 8.26 11.44
C ALA A 14 -7.41 8.31 12.60
N THR A 15 -7.82 7.15 13.10
CA THR A 15 -8.87 7.02 14.12
C THR A 15 -8.43 6.11 15.26
N ALA A 16 -8.78 6.46 16.50
CA ALA A 16 -8.74 5.54 17.64
C ALA A 16 -10.19 5.21 18.05
N GLY A 17 -10.67 4.06 17.60
CA GLY A 17 -12.08 3.69 17.72
C GLY A 17 -12.98 4.68 16.96
N PRO A 18 -14.04 5.24 17.58
CA PRO A 18 -14.95 6.17 16.91
C PRO A 18 -14.39 7.59 16.75
N ILE A 19 -13.23 7.90 17.32
CA ILE A 19 -12.66 9.25 17.34
C ILE A 19 -11.61 9.41 16.24
N VAL A 20 -11.69 10.52 15.49
CA VAL A 20 -10.63 10.92 14.56
C VAL A 20 -9.50 11.59 15.34
N CYS A 21 -8.36 10.90 15.42
CA CYS A 21 -7.17 11.39 16.12
C CYS A 21 -6.36 12.35 15.26
N ASP A 22 -6.30 12.08 13.96
CA ASP A 22 -5.60 12.93 13.00
C ASP A 22 -6.37 12.97 11.67
N LYS A 23 -6.44 14.15 11.07
CA LYS A 23 -7.08 14.40 9.77
C LYS A 23 -6.07 14.42 8.62
N ASN A 24 -4.78 14.58 8.93
CA ASN A 24 -3.69 14.80 7.97
C ASN A 24 -2.53 13.79 8.18
N CYS A 25 -2.86 12.55 8.50
CA CYS A 25 -1.89 11.48 8.68
C CYS A 25 -1.31 11.05 7.32
N GLU A 26 0.02 11.06 7.20
CA GLU A 26 0.73 10.49 6.06
C GLU A 26 0.80 8.97 6.19
N LYS A 27 0.26 8.27 5.19
CA LYS A 27 0.26 6.79 5.14
C LYS A 27 1.10 6.22 4.00
N ILE A 28 1.64 7.10 3.15
CA ILE A 28 2.56 6.74 2.08
C ILE A 28 3.95 7.14 2.56
N HIS A 29 4.82 6.15 2.67
CA HIS A 29 6.15 6.32 3.20
C HIS A 29 7.17 6.03 2.09
N TYR A 30 8.25 6.80 2.10
CA TYR A 30 9.37 6.62 1.21
C TYR A 30 10.27 5.50 1.71
N MET A 31 10.67 4.58 0.84
CA MET A 31 11.69 3.57 1.17
C MET A 31 13.03 3.88 0.50
N VAL A 32 13.03 3.88 -0.83
CA VAL A 32 14.24 4.06 -1.66
C VAL A 32 13.85 4.78 -2.96
N PRO A 33 14.81 5.28 -3.77
CA PRO A 33 14.48 5.93 -5.03
C PRO A 33 13.60 5.03 -5.90
N ASN A 34 12.48 5.59 -6.39
CA ASN A 34 11.47 4.90 -7.20
C ASN A 34 10.65 3.81 -6.50
N ILE A 35 10.74 3.65 -5.17
CA ILE A 35 9.92 2.69 -4.42
C ILE A 35 9.31 3.36 -3.19
N TYR A 36 7.98 3.26 -3.10
CA TYR A 36 7.17 3.76 -1.99
C TYR A 36 6.37 2.63 -1.38
N CYS A 37 6.02 2.78 -0.11
CA CYS A 37 5.18 1.83 0.59
C CYS A 37 4.02 2.49 1.30
N ARG A 38 2.97 1.72 1.52
CA ARG A 38 1.80 2.14 2.30
C ARG A 38 1.39 1.04 3.24
N GLY A 39 1.25 1.38 4.52
CA GLY A 39 0.80 0.46 5.55
C GLY A 39 -0.72 0.50 5.75
N ALA A 40 -1.29 -0.65 6.10
CA ALA A 40 -2.63 -0.79 6.65
C ALA A 40 -2.57 -1.63 7.93
N GLY A 41 -3.15 -1.10 9.01
CA GLY A 41 -3.08 -1.70 10.35
C GLY A 41 -2.94 -0.60 11.40
N THR A 42 -2.39 -0.95 12.56
CA THR A 42 -2.00 0.03 13.58
C THR A 42 -0.97 0.99 13.00
N ALA A 43 -1.20 2.30 13.09
CA ALA A 43 -0.31 3.31 12.52
C ALA A 43 1.14 3.19 13.04
N ALA A 44 1.30 2.97 14.34
CA ALA A 44 2.62 2.79 14.96
C ALA A 44 3.35 1.55 14.44
N ASP A 45 2.63 0.44 14.24
CA ASP A 45 3.23 -0.78 13.71
C ASP A 45 3.63 -0.59 12.23
N THR A 46 2.79 0.09 11.44
CA THR A 46 3.10 0.36 10.03
C THR A 46 4.33 1.23 9.86
N GLU A 47 4.50 2.25 10.70
CA GLU A 47 5.66 3.14 10.69
C GLU A 47 6.92 2.37 11.11
N ALA A 48 6.84 1.63 12.22
CA ALA A 48 7.97 0.82 12.69
C ALA A 48 8.42 -0.24 11.68
N VAL A 49 7.48 -0.90 10.99
CA VAL A 49 7.82 -1.91 9.97
C VAL A 49 8.41 -1.26 8.72
N THR A 50 7.95 -0.07 8.37
CA THR A 50 8.41 0.67 7.20
C THR A 50 9.81 1.26 7.38
N ASP A 51 10.14 1.73 8.59
CA ASP A 51 11.47 2.24 8.93
C ASP A 51 12.56 1.15 8.88
N MET A 52 12.15 -0.12 8.84
CA MET A 52 13.08 -1.24 8.74
C MET A 52 13.41 -1.56 7.28
N LEU A 53 14.70 -1.75 7.00
CA LEU A 53 15.23 -2.08 5.66
C LEU A 53 14.62 -3.36 5.04
N ASN A 54 14.12 -4.29 5.86
CA ASN A 54 13.54 -5.54 5.38
C ASN A 54 12.22 -5.87 6.11
N PRO A 55 11.08 -5.30 5.65
CA PRO A 55 9.79 -5.51 6.29
C PRO A 55 9.31 -6.96 6.23
N GLN A 56 9.66 -7.71 5.17
CA GLN A 56 9.28 -9.12 5.04
C GLN A 56 9.91 -9.99 6.13
N LEU A 57 11.21 -9.82 6.36
CA LEU A 57 11.92 -10.53 7.42
C LEU A 57 11.34 -10.21 8.80
N GLN A 58 10.95 -8.95 9.02
CA GLN A 58 10.38 -8.51 10.28
C GLN A 58 9.00 -9.11 10.53
N LEU A 59 8.10 -9.06 9.55
CA LEU A 59 6.79 -9.71 9.65
C LEU A 59 6.91 -11.22 9.86
N HIS A 60 7.87 -11.87 9.19
CA HIS A 60 8.17 -13.29 9.39
C HIS A 60 8.64 -13.59 10.81
N ARG A 61 9.55 -12.78 11.37
CA ARG A 61 10.03 -12.92 12.76
C ARG A 61 8.92 -12.70 13.77
N CYS A 62 8.00 -11.78 13.48
CA CYS A 62 6.85 -11.52 14.33
C CYS A 62 5.80 -12.62 14.26
N GLN A 63 5.86 -13.58 13.32
CA GLN A 63 4.89 -14.69 13.20
C GLN A 63 3.41 -14.26 13.29
N GLY A 64 3.07 -13.08 12.76
CA GLY A 64 1.72 -12.52 12.82
C GLY A 64 1.32 -11.81 14.13
N HIS A 65 2.24 -11.64 15.08
CA HIS A 65 2.02 -10.76 16.26
C HIS A 65 1.89 -9.29 15.86
N VAL A 66 2.49 -8.89 14.73
CA VAL A 66 2.35 -7.57 14.14
C VAL A 66 1.36 -7.68 12.98
N GLN A 67 0.16 -7.11 13.16
CA GLN A 67 -0.92 -7.19 12.17
C GLN A 67 -0.86 -6.03 11.16
N VAL A 68 0.25 -5.98 10.42
CA VAL A 68 0.47 -4.95 9.39
C VAL A 68 0.44 -5.59 8.02
N ALA A 69 -0.37 -5.02 7.14
CA ALA A 69 -0.29 -5.26 5.71
C ALA A 69 0.40 -4.09 5.01
N LEU A 70 1.33 -4.39 4.12
CA LEU A 70 2.07 -3.38 3.36
C LEU A 70 1.73 -3.52 1.87
N VAL A 71 1.58 -2.39 1.21
CA VAL A 71 1.55 -2.28 -0.25
C VAL A 71 2.80 -1.54 -0.69
N LEU A 72 3.64 -2.20 -1.46
CA LEU A 72 4.87 -1.68 -2.05
C LEU A 72 4.60 -1.39 -3.53
N GLY A 73 4.77 -0.14 -3.93
CA GLY A 73 4.67 0.29 -5.31
C GLY A 73 6.00 0.90 -5.74
N GLY A 74 6.55 0.42 -6.85
CA GLY A 74 7.78 0.98 -7.38
C GLY A 74 7.95 0.73 -8.86
N VAL A 75 8.90 1.44 -9.44
CA VAL A 75 9.30 1.26 -10.84
C VAL A 75 10.78 0.93 -10.86
N ASP A 76 11.09 -0.27 -11.33
CA ASP A 76 12.47 -0.68 -11.58
C ASP A 76 12.85 -0.38 -13.04
N VAL A 77 14.10 -0.63 -13.42
CA VAL A 77 14.62 -0.46 -14.78
C VAL A 77 13.84 -1.25 -15.83
N THR A 78 13.15 -2.32 -15.42
CA THR A 78 12.38 -3.21 -16.27
C THR A 78 10.92 -2.76 -16.36
N GLU A 79 10.19 -2.76 -15.25
CA GLU A 79 8.73 -2.59 -15.23
C GLU A 79 8.23 -1.98 -13.91
N PRO A 80 7.02 -1.40 -13.88
CA PRO A 80 6.32 -1.06 -12.65
C PRO A 80 5.84 -2.32 -11.92
N HIS A 81 6.07 -2.37 -10.60
CA HIS A 81 5.65 -3.50 -9.77
C HIS A 81 4.86 -3.03 -8.55
N LEU A 82 3.78 -3.76 -8.27
CA LEU A 82 2.94 -3.58 -7.09
C LEU A 82 2.92 -4.90 -6.30
N HIS A 83 3.55 -4.87 -5.13
CA HIS A 83 3.66 -6.02 -4.24
C HIS A 83 2.89 -5.75 -2.95
N THR A 84 2.07 -6.71 -2.53
CA THR A 84 1.40 -6.67 -1.23
C THR A 84 2.06 -7.67 -0.30
N ILE A 85 2.44 -7.26 0.90
CA ILE A 85 2.92 -8.14 1.97
C ILE A 85 1.83 -8.23 3.02
N TYR A 86 1.35 -9.45 3.28
CA TYR A 86 0.35 -9.69 4.31
C TYR A 86 1.01 -9.89 5.68
N PRO A 87 0.26 -9.71 6.79
CA PRO A 87 0.80 -9.84 8.15
C PRO A 87 1.47 -11.19 8.47
N HIS A 88 1.11 -12.25 7.73
CA HIS A 88 1.70 -13.58 7.88
C HIS A 88 2.98 -13.78 7.06
N GLY A 89 3.47 -12.72 6.40
CA GLY A 89 4.69 -12.73 5.60
C GLY A 89 4.52 -13.24 4.18
N SER A 90 3.31 -13.65 3.75
CA SER A 90 3.08 -13.96 2.34
C SER A 90 3.08 -12.69 1.50
N THR A 91 3.44 -12.86 0.23
CA THR A 91 3.55 -11.79 -0.73
C THR A 91 2.69 -12.08 -1.94
N ASN A 92 2.05 -11.06 -2.48
CA ASN A 92 1.31 -11.18 -3.72
C ASN A 92 1.65 -10.03 -4.67
N THR A 93 1.68 -10.32 -5.97
CA THR A 93 1.95 -9.34 -7.02
C THR A 93 0.72 -9.26 -7.90
N LEU A 94 0.05 -8.12 -7.88
CA LEU A 94 -1.21 -7.92 -8.59
C LEU A 94 -1.17 -6.58 -9.34
N PRO A 95 -1.90 -6.46 -10.47
CA PRO A 95 -1.97 -5.22 -11.23
C PRO A 95 -2.58 -4.04 -10.43
N PHE A 96 -3.46 -4.35 -9.48
CA PHE A 96 -4.02 -3.41 -8.52
C PHE A 96 -4.25 -4.14 -7.20
N THR A 97 -4.24 -3.39 -6.10
CA THR A 97 -4.51 -3.93 -4.75
C THR A 97 -5.12 -2.87 -3.87
N THR A 98 -5.93 -3.28 -2.90
CA THR A 98 -6.54 -2.36 -1.93
C THR A 98 -6.46 -2.96 -0.53
N MET A 99 -6.05 -2.14 0.43
CA MET A 99 -5.87 -2.57 1.82
C MET A 99 -6.48 -1.58 2.81
N GLY A 100 -6.79 -2.03 4.02
CA GLY A 100 -7.39 -1.22 5.09
C GLY A 100 -8.91 -1.37 5.19
N SER A 101 -9.54 -0.62 6.09
CA SER A 101 -10.98 -0.76 6.37
C SER A 101 -11.89 -0.36 5.20
N GLY A 102 -11.43 0.48 4.29
CA GLY A 102 -12.13 0.87 3.06
C GLY A 102 -11.80 0.02 1.83
N SER A 103 -11.06 -1.09 1.99
CA SER A 103 -10.57 -1.87 0.84
C SER A 103 -11.70 -2.41 -0.04
N LEU A 104 -12.78 -2.94 0.53
CA LEU A 104 -13.90 -3.49 -0.24
C LEU A 104 -14.57 -2.44 -1.13
N ALA A 105 -14.72 -1.21 -0.64
CA ALA A 105 -15.27 -0.12 -1.42
C ALA A 105 -14.34 0.23 -2.60
N ALA A 106 -13.03 0.35 -2.34
CA ALA A 106 -12.05 0.63 -3.38
C ALA A 106 -11.96 -0.53 -4.40
N MET A 107 -12.00 -1.78 -3.93
CA MET A 107 -11.97 -2.98 -4.76
C MET A 107 -13.14 -3.00 -5.73
N ALA A 108 -14.36 -2.69 -5.28
CA ALA A 108 -15.54 -2.64 -6.16
C ALA A 108 -15.37 -1.62 -7.30
N VAL A 109 -14.70 -0.49 -7.05
CA VAL A 109 -14.43 0.48 -8.11
C VAL A 109 -13.31 0.01 -9.04
N PHE A 110 -12.25 -0.60 -8.50
CA PHE A 110 -11.22 -1.20 -9.34
C PHE A 110 -11.78 -2.32 -10.21
N GLU A 111 -12.54 -3.27 -9.67
CA GLU A 111 -13.13 -4.35 -10.45
C GLU A 111 -14.07 -3.87 -11.57
N SER A 112 -14.73 -2.71 -11.39
CA SER A 112 -15.65 -2.16 -12.40
C SER A 112 -14.99 -1.24 -13.43
N LYS A 113 -13.91 -0.52 -13.06
CA LYS A 113 -13.28 0.50 -13.90
C LYS A 113 -11.86 0.18 -14.36
N TYR A 114 -11.20 -0.81 -13.76
CA TYR A 114 -9.83 -1.18 -14.10
C TYR A 114 -9.75 -1.90 -15.45
N TYR A 115 -8.77 -1.52 -16.26
CA TYR A 115 -8.35 -2.24 -17.45
C TYR A 115 -6.86 -2.00 -17.69
N GLU A 116 -6.20 -2.92 -18.40
CA GLU A 116 -4.78 -2.81 -18.72
C GLU A 116 -4.51 -1.61 -19.64
N GLY A 117 -3.43 -0.87 -19.37
CA GLY A 117 -3.07 0.31 -20.15
C GLY A 117 -3.81 1.60 -19.76
N LEU A 118 -4.37 1.66 -18.54
CA LEU A 118 -4.90 2.90 -17.95
C LEU A 118 -3.86 4.04 -18.02
N THR A 119 -4.30 5.22 -18.43
CA THR A 119 -3.47 6.44 -18.43
C THR A 119 -3.71 7.25 -17.17
N VAL A 120 -2.71 8.04 -16.74
CA VAL A 120 -2.80 8.89 -15.55
C VAL A 120 -4.00 9.85 -15.62
N SER A 121 -4.32 10.39 -16.80
CA SER A 121 -5.48 11.28 -17.00
C SER A 121 -6.83 10.57 -16.85
N SER A 122 -6.89 9.27 -17.13
CA SER A 122 -8.10 8.47 -16.99
C SER A 122 -8.23 7.85 -15.60
N PHE A 123 -7.22 8.00 -14.74
CA PHE A 123 -7.21 7.54 -13.35
C PHE A 123 -8.00 8.52 -12.46
N ALA A 124 -9.32 8.60 -12.70
CA ALA A 124 -10.29 9.29 -11.86
C ALA A 124 -11.29 8.25 -11.33
N ILE A 125 -10.74 7.29 -10.59
CA ILE A 125 -11.48 6.14 -10.05
C ILE A 125 -12.36 6.60 -8.91
#